data_AF-A0A7C4Z7Q3-F1
#
_entry.id   AF-A0A7C4Z7Q3-F1
#
_cell.length_a   1.000
_cell.length_b   1.000
_cell.length_c   1.000
_cell.angle_alpha   90.00
_cell.angle_beta   90.00
_cell.angle_gamma   90.00
#
_symmetry.space_group_name_H-M   'P 1'
#
loop_
_entity.id
_entity.type
_entity.pdbx_description
1 polymer ?
#
loop_
_entity_poly.entity_id
_entity_poly.type
_entity_poly.pdbx_seq_one_letter_code
_entity_poly.pdbx_strand_id
1 'polypeptide(L)'
;MASRLAQLLRRGREREAAQALRSAAEGAATPAARAVLERWAGLLLVRCGREVEGTFAIERADATLDLLGLPQPTLEGLFQELGLEGHDPPEP
;
A
#
# COMPACT_ATOMS: atom_id res chain seq x y z
N MET A 1 0.29 -4.41 -13.48
CA MET A 1 0.17 -4.46 -12.00
C MET A 1 -1.15 -3.88 -11.51
N ALA A 2 -1.47 -2.63 -11.84
CA ALA A 2 -2.66 -1.90 -11.35
C ALA A 2 -3.99 -2.67 -11.51
N SER A 3 -4.26 -3.26 -12.67
CA SER A 3 -5.49 -4.05 -12.91
C SER A 3 -5.64 -5.25 -11.94
N ARG A 4 -4.55 -5.97 -11.66
CA ARG A 4 -4.55 -7.09 -10.70
C ARG A 4 -4.72 -6.60 -9.26
N LEU A 5 -4.04 -5.52 -8.89
CA LEU A 5 -4.15 -4.93 -7.56
C LEU A 5 -5.59 -4.45 -7.28
N ALA A 6 -6.20 -3.76 -8.24
CA ALA A 6 -7.59 -3.33 -8.16
C ALA A 6 -8.55 -4.51 -7.99
N GLN A 7 -8.34 -5.61 -8.73
CA GLN A 7 -9.17 -6.82 -8.63
C GLN A 7 -9.06 -7.48 -7.24
N LEU A 8 -7.86 -7.53 -6.65
CA LEU A 8 -7.66 -8.08 -5.31
C LEU A 8 -8.41 -7.25 -4.27
N LEU A 9 -8.29 -5.92 -4.34
CA LEU A 9 -8.94 -5.01 -3.39
C LEU A 9 -10.47 -5.04 -3.51
N ARG A 10 -11.02 -5.07 -4.73
CA ARG A 10 -12.49 -5.23 -4.93
C ARG A 10 -13.05 -6.52 -4.32
N ARG A 11 -12.22 -7.55 -4.16
CA ARG A 11 -12.59 -8.86 -3.61
C ARG A 11 -12.30 -8.99 -2.12
N GLY A 12 -11.89 -7.93 -1.43
CA GLY A 12 -11.50 -8.01 -0.02
C GLY A 12 -10.28 -8.90 0.20
N ARG A 13 -9.32 -8.90 -0.75
CA ARG A 13 -8.06 -9.65 -0.66
C ARG A 13 -6.90 -8.72 -0.32
N GLU A 14 -7.05 -7.90 0.72
CA GLU A 14 -6.07 -6.90 1.16
C GLU A 14 -4.70 -7.52 1.47
N ARG A 15 -4.69 -8.69 2.11
CA ARG A 15 -3.42 -9.40 2.43
C ARG A 15 -2.65 -9.81 1.17
N GLU A 16 -3.34 -10.28 0.14
CA GLU A 16 -2.74 -10.63 -1.15
C GLU A 16 -2.30 -9.38 -1.92
N ALA A 17 -3.10 -8.32 -1.86
CA ALA A 17 -2.75 -7.01 -2.41
C ALA A 17 -1.46 -6.45 -1.76
N ALA A 18 -1.32 -6.53 -0.43
CA ALA A 18 -0.12 -6.14 0.29
C ALA A 18 1.11 -7.01 -0.07
N GLN A 19 0.92 -8.31 -0.34
CA GLN A 19 2.00 -9.17 -0.82
C GLN A 19 2.44 -8.80 -2.24
N ALA A 20 1.49 -8.51 -3.13
CA ALA A 20 1.80 -8.06 -4.49
C ALA A 20 2.59 -6.73 -4.49
N LEU A 21 2.20 -5.78 -3.62
CA LEU A 21 2.93 -4.51 -3.44
C LEU A 21 4.33 -4.72 -2.89
N ARG A 22 4.52 -5.59 -1.88
CA ARG A 22 5.86 -5.93 -1.36
C ARG A 22 6.75 -6.55 -2.44
N SER A 23 6.21 -7.50 -3.20
CA SER A 23 6.95 -8.10 -4.32
C SER A 23 7.32 -7.07 -5.39
N ALA A 24 6.45 -6.08 -5.63
CA ALA A 24 6.74 -4.97 -6.54
C ALA A 24 7.82 -4.03 -5.98
N ALA A 25 7.81 -3.77 -4.67
CA ALA A 25 8.77 -2.90 -3.99
C ALA A 25 10.21 -3.45 -4.09
N GLU A 26 10.38 -4.77 -3.99
CA GLU A 26 11.68 -5.43 -4.18
C GLU A 26 12.24 -5.28 -5.61
N GLY A 27 11.37 -5.10 -6.61
CA GLY A 27 11.73 -4.86 -8.01
C GLY A 27 11.76 -3.38 -8.42
N ALA A 28 11.56 -2.45 -7.47
CA ALA A 28 11.44 -1.04 -7.78
C ALA A 28 12.79 -0.42 -8.17
N ALA A 29 12.79 0.38 -9.24
CA ALA A 29 14.00 0.98 -9.80
C ALA A 29 14.57 2.12 -8.95
N THR A 30 13.76 2.74 -8.08
CA THR A 30 14.17 3.89 -7.26
C THR A 30 13.77 3.71 -5.80
N PRO A 31 14.52 4.32 -4.85
CA PRO A 31 14.14 4.32 -3.44
C PRO A 31 12.76 4.94 -3.20
N ALA A 32 12.42 6.00 -3.94
CA ALA A 32 11.10 6.63 -3.88
C ALA A 32 9.98 5.64 -4.28
N ALA A 33 10.12 4.94 -5.41
CA ALA A 33 9.14 3.98 -5.86
C ALA A 33 9.00 2.79 -4.89
N ARG A 34 10.13 2.33 -4.33
CA ARG A 34 10.13 1.30 -3.28
C ARG A 34 9.33 1.78 -2.06
N ALA A 35 9.62 2.97 -1.55
CA ALA A 35 8.99 3.50 -0.36
C ALA A 35 7.48 3.71 -0.53
N VAL A 36 7.03 4.21 -1.69
CA VAL A 36 5.60 4.35 -2.00
C VAL A 36 4.87 3.00 -1.96
N LEU A 37 5.40 1.99 -2.66
CA LEU A 37 4.81 0.66 -2.71
C LEU A 37 4.80 -0.01 -1.33
N GLU A 38 5.88 0.17 -0.57
CA GLU A 38 6.01 -0.36 0.77
C GLU A 38 5.03 0.27 1.76
N ARG A 39 4.83 1.59 1.66
CA ARG A 39 3.86 2.32 2.49
C ARG A 39 2.44 1.83 2.23
N TRP A 40 2.04 1.69 0.96
CA TRP A 40 0.73 1.14 0.61
C TRP A 40 0.56 -0.30 1.10
N ALA A 41 1.60 -1.13 1.03
CA ALA A 41 1.55 -2.46 1.62
C ALA A 41 1.34 -2.42 3.13
N GLY A 42 2.03 -1.51 3.84
CA GLY A 42 1.88 -1.30 5.27
C GLY A 42 0.45 -0.87 5.66
N LEU A 43 -0.13 0.09 4.93
CA LEU A 43 -1.50 0.54 5.15
C LEU A 43 -2.53 -0.58 4.96
N LEU A 44 -2.37 -1.41 3.93
CA LEU A 44 -3.25 -2.57 3.71
C LEU A 44 -3.08 -3.64 4.80
N LEU A 45 -1.88 -3.81 5.35
CA LEU A 45 -1.63 -4.74 6.46
C LEU A 45 -2.31 -4.27 7.76
N VAL A 46 -2.23 -2.99 8.08
CA VAL A 46 -2.97 -2.41 9.21
C VAL A 46 -4.47 -2.66 9.03
N ARG A 47 -5.01 -2.38 7.83
CA ARG A 47 -6.44 -2.58 7.53
C ARG A 47 -6.91 -4.03 7.71
N CYS A 48 -6.05 -5.02 7.47
CA CYS A 48 -6.38 -6.43 7.69
C CYS A 48 -5.92 -6.99 9.05
N GLY A 49 -5.72 -6.13 10.06
CA GLY A 49 -5.40 -6.53 11.44
C GLY A 49 -3.97 -7.02 11.67
N ARG A 50 -3.03 -6.70 10.77
CA ARG A 50 -1.59 -7.01 10.92
C ARG A 50 -0.82 -5.76 11.35
N GLU A 51 -1.28 -5.12 12.42
CA GLU A 51 -0.82 -3.80 12.86
C GLU A 51 0.70 -3.72 13.01
N VAL A 52 1.33 -4.65 13.73
CA VAL A 52 2.80 -4.62 13.95
C VAL A 52 3.57 -4.64 12.63
N GLU A 53 3.25 -5.58 11.73
CA GLU A 53 3.90 -5.67 10.42
C GLU A 53 3.62 -4.44 9.55
N GLY A 54 2.39 -3.93 9.64
CA GLY A 54 1.96 -2.73 8.93
C GLY A 54 2.71 -1.49 9.38
N THR A 55 2.80 -1.26 10.69
CA THR A 55 3.52 -0.13 11.30
C THR A 55 5.01 -0.15 10.92
N PHE A 56 5.69 -1.29 11.04
CA PHE A 56 7.09 -1.38 10.63
C PHE A 56 7.32 -1.05 9.15
N ALA A 57 6.41 -1.44 8.27
CA ALA A 57 6.49 -1.10 6.85
C ALA A 57 6.23 0.40 6.61
N ILE A 58 5.26 0.99 7.32
CA ILE A 58 4.96 2.42 7.23
C ILE A 58 6.13 3.25 7.73
N GLU A 59 6.68 2.96 8.91
CA GLU A 59 7.79 3.72 9.49
C GLU A 59 9.04 3.68 8.60
N ARG A 60 9.37 2.52 8.02
CA ARG A 60 10.51 2.39 7.10
C ARG A 60 10.30 3.17 5.81
N ALA A 61 9.09 3.13 5.26
CA ALA A 61 8.74 3.90 4.08
C ALA A 61 8.76 5.41 4.36
N ASP A 62 8.16 5.85 5.47
CA ASP A 62 8.08 7.26 5.87
C ASP A 62 9.47 7.84 6.10
N ALA A 63 10.37 7.13 6.81
CA ALA A 63 11.76 7.56 6.96
C ALA A 63 12.46 7.79 5.61
N THR A 64 12.17 6.96 4.60
CA THR A 64 12.73 7.12 3.25
C THR A 64 12.11 8.30 2.51
N LEU A 65 10.79 8.48 2.59
CA LEU A 65 10.07 9.57 1.94
C LEU A 65 10.45 10.93 2.53
N ASP A 66 10.60 11.01 3.85
CA ASP A 66 11.01 12.21 4.58
C ASP A 66 12.42 12.64 4.16
N LEU A 67 13.36 11.69 4.06
CA LEU A 67 14.73 11.97 3.57
C LEU A 67 14.76 12.49 2.13
N LEU A 68 13.79 12.10 1.30
CA LEU A 68 13.66 12.53 -0.09
C LEU A 68 12.81 13.80 -0.24
N GLY A 69 12.21 14.31 0.84
CA GLY A 69 11.28 15.44 0.80
C GLY A 69 9.99 15.16 0.02
N LEU A 70 9.55 13.90 -0.02
CA LEU A 70 8.37 13.46 -0.77
C LEU A 70 7.14 13.36 0.13
N PRO A 71 5.92 13.58 -0.41
CA PRO A 71 4.70 13.40 0.35
C PRO A 71 4.47 11.91 0.69
N GLN A 72 3.73 11.66 1.76
CA GLN A 72 3.39 10.32 2.24
C GLN A 72 2.10 9.80 1.56
N PRO A 73 2.18 8.74 0.72
CA PRO A 73 1.01 8.20 0.03
C PRO A 73 -0.05 7.66 0.99
N THR A 74 -1.32 8.03 0.81
CA THR A 74 -2.44 7.56 1.64
C THR A 74 -3.14 6.35 1.03
N LEU A 75 -3.98 5.68 1.82
CA LEU A 75 -4.81 4.58 1.33
C LEU A 75 -5.89 5.10 0.37
N GLU A 76 -6.43 6.30 0.66
CA GLU A 76 -7.35 7.00 -0.23
C GLU A 76 -6.70 7.29 -1.59
N GLY A 77 -5.46 7.81 -1.58
CA GLY A 77 -4.70 8.04 -2.81
C GLY A 77 -4.49 6.76 -3.62
N LEU A 78 -4.19 5.63 -2.96
CA LEU A 78 -4.12 4.32 -3.63
C LEU A 78 -5.45 3.95 -4.30
N PHE A 79 -6.58 4.11 -3.61
CA PHE A 79 -7.89 3.78 -4.15
C PHE A 79 -8.27 4.69 -5.32
N GLN A 80 -7.95 5.97 -5.24
CA GLN A 80 -8.10 6.92 -6.34
C GLN A 80 -7.27 6.48 -7.57
N GLU A 81 -5.98 6.16 -7.38
CA GLU A 81 -5.11 5.69 -8.47
C GLU A 81 -5.63 4.41 -9.15
N LEU A 82 -6.35 3.56 -8.42
CA LEU A 82 -6.90 2.30 -8.91
C LEU A 82 -8.34 2.42 -9.44
N GLY A 83 -8.96 3.61 -9.38
CA GLY A 83 -10.37 3.79 -9.74
C GLY A 83 -11.31 2.96 -8.85
N LEU A 84 -11.06 2.98 -7.54
CA LEU A 84 -11.83 2.30 -6.48
C LEU A 84 -12.55 3.29 -5.56
N GLU A 85 -12.72 4.54 -6.00
CA GLU A 85 -13.44 5.59 -5.27
C GLU A 85 -14.84 5.09 -4.86
N GLY A 86 -15.20 5.25 -3.57
CA GLY A 86 -16.48 4.81 -3.01
C GLY A 86 -16.57 3.35 -2.59
N HIS A 87 -15.48 2.57 -2.67
CA HIS A 87 -15.44 1.20 -2.13
C HIS A 87 -15.10 1.24 -0.63
N ASP A 88 -16.09 1.54 0.20
CA ASP A 88 -15.99 1.23 1.62
C ASP A 88 -15.82 -0.29 1.78
N PRO A 89 -14.95 -0.75 2.70
CA PRO A 89 -14.96 -2.17 3.04
C PRO A 89 -16.36 -2.51 3.56
N PRO A 90 -16.88 -3.73 3.29
CA PRO A 90 -18.08 -4.16 4.00
C PRO A 90 -17.83 -4.01 5.50
N GLU A 91 -18.70 -3.28 6.19
CA GLU A 91 -18.68 -3.24 7.66
C GLU A 91 -18.78 -4.69 8.18
N PRO A 92 -18.07 -5.01 9.28
CA PRO A 92 -18.11 -6.35 9.87
C PRO A 92 -19.50 -6.76 10.35
#